data_AF-A0A813EP16-F1
#
_entry.id   AF-A0A813EP16-F1
#
_cell.length_a   1.000
_cell.length_b   1.000
_cell.length_c   1.000
_cell.angle_alpha   90.00
_cell.angle_beta   90.00
_cell.angle_gamma   90.00
#
_symmetry.space_group_name_H-M   'P 1'
#
loop_
_entity.id
_entity.type
_entity.pdbx_description
1 polymer ?
#
loop_
_entity_poly.entity_id
_entity_poly.type
_entity_poly.pdbx_seq_one_letter_code
_entity_poly.pdbx_strand_id
1 'polypeptide(L)'
;MLRHEPPEIEGSLRKLPSEACSPDMVMQSHEHVGRKIADYERPALLFDAELPGAPIVGASRGFEQLTGRSRESVIGSYWRIVQEDVHEQLVSRSASQDIDSFLRMARMWNVNSMADATHVMASRRVDGSSFSCRNLFRSVKAEEWSSPGRKSERHMLVLAVQAEVEQAEKVQLQQSKADFDLDCFDLDKLTEMIGADPTKELWSDMSAFYPAPLSSKCILLNQWSSCMRREPHQVPRGCITMSSNPIVASANSGFFFKIRVEKTLPTWTSRLPYLGFTCKPPEEVHAERCFFGDLPHA
;
A
#
# COMPACT_ATOMS: atom_id res chain seq x y z
N MET A 1 20.75 -22.32 -11.03
CA MET A 1 20.23 -21.20 -10.22
C MET A 1 20.91 -19.92 -10.67
N LEU A 2 20.21 -19.09 -11.44
CA LEU A 2 20.67 -17.73 -11.73
C LEU A 2 20.66 -16.95 -10.41
N ARG A 3 21.81 -16.41 -10.00
CA ARG A 3 21.87 -15.48 -8.87
C ARG A 3 21.29 -14.16 -9.35
N HIS A 4 20.01 -13.93 -9.08
CA HIS A 4 19.48 -12.56 -9.16
C HIS A 4 20.20 -11.76 -8.08
N GLU A 5 20.98 -10.76 -8.47
CA GLU A 5 21.52 -9.81 -7.53
C GLU A 5 20.36 -9.14 -6.80
N PRO A 6 20.41 -9.01 -5.45
CA PRO A 6 19.35 -8.35 -4.71
C PRO A 6 19.20 -6.91 -5.23
N PRO A 7 17.96 -6.41 -5.39
CA PRO A 7 17.74 -5.06 -5.91
C PRO A 7 18.51 -4.03 -5.07
N GLU A 8 19.03 -2.98 -5.70
CA GLU A 8 19.64 -1.85 -4.99
C GLU A 8 18.56 -1.13 -4.13
N ILE A 9 18.42 -1.58 -2.89
CA ILE A 9 17.46 -1.03 -1.92
C ILE A 9 17.79 0.45 -1.62
N GLU A 10 19.07 0.86 -1.69
CA GLU A 10 19.51 2.20 -1.30
C GLU A 10 19.09 3.32 -2.27
N GLY A 11 18.95 3.03 -3.56
CA GLY A 11 18.36 3.97 -4.51
C GLY A 11 16.86 4.20 -4.26
N SER A 12 16.15 3.12 -3.93
CA SER A 12 14.69 3.12 -3.77
C SER A 12 14.19 3.71 -2.45
N LEU A 13 15.06 3.81 -1.44
CA LEU A 13 14.78 4.47 -0.17
C LEU A 13 15.03 5.99 -0.19
N ARG A 14 15.49 6.57 -1.31
CA ARG A 14 15.65 8.03 -1.42
C ARG A 14 14.29 8.73 -1.33
N LYS A 15 14.26 9.99 -0.89
CA LYS A 15 13.03 10.80 -0.86
C LYS A 15 12.35 10.75 -2.24
N LEU A 16 11.02 10.85 -2.28
CA LEU A 16 10.32 11.03 -3.55
C LEU A 16 11.01 12.16 -4.33
N PRO A 17 11.33 11.96 -5.62
CA PRO A 17 11.97 12.98 -6.43
C PRO A 17 11.16 14.27 -6.31
N SER A 18 11.85 15.38 -6.05
CA SER A 18 11.25 16.71 -6.16
C SER A 18 11.10 17.14 -7.61
N GLU A 19 11.72 16.41 -8.54
CA GLU A 19 11.61 16.65 -9.97
C GLU A 19 10.17 16.43 -10.43
N ALA A 20 9.61 17.44 -11.09
CA ALA A 20 8.28 17.36 -11.66
C ALA A 20 8.24 16.27 -12.74
N CYS A 21 7.23 15.39 -12.67
CA CYS A 21 6.94 14.47 -13.75
C CYS A 21 6.56 15.27 -15.02
N SER A 22 6.95 14.79 -16.20
CA SER A 22 6.49 15.38 -17.45
C SER A 22 4.96 15.36 -17.53
N PRO A 23 4.29 16.47 -17.89
CA PRO A 23 2.84 16.49 -18.09
C PRO A 23 2.36 15.40 -19.06
N ASP A 24 3.13 15.13 -20.13
CA ASP A 24 2.76 14.12 -21.12
C ASP A 24 2.71 12.70 -20.52
N MET A 25 3.63 12.37 -19.61
CA MET A 25 3.64 11.07 -18.93
C MET A 25 2.46 10.92 -17.98
N VAL A 26 2.13 11.99 -17.24
CA VAL A 26 0.95 12.03 -16.36
C VAL A 26 -0.30 11.82 -17.19
N MET A 27 -0.43 12.54 -18.31
CA MET A 27 -1.60 12.42 -19.18
C MET A 27 -1.70 11.03 -19.80
N GLN A 28 -0.61 10.43 -20.27
CA GLN A 28 -0.62 9.05 -20.76
C GLN A 28 -1.12 8.05 -19.71
N SER A 29 -0.65 8.17 -18.47
CA SER A 29 -1.12 7.33 -17.36
C SER A 29 -2.60 7.61 -17.02
N HIS A 30 -3.02 8.88 -17.04
CA HIS A 30 -4.41 9.27 -16.87
C HIS A 30 -5.32 8.64 -17.94
N GLU A 31 -4.94 8.73 -19.21
CA GLU A 31 -5.68 8.12 -20.33
C GLU A 31 -5.82 6.60 -20.17
N HIS A 32 -4.78 5.96 -19.66
CA HIS A 32 -4.74 4.50 -19.56
C HIS A 32 -5.51 3.93 -18.36
N VAL A 33 -5.26 4.44 -17.16
CA VAL A 33 -5.82 3.91 -15.91
C VAL A 33 -6.62 4.94 -15.14
N GLY A 34 -6.23 6.21 -15.21
CA GLY A 34 -6.87 7.30 -14.47
C GLY A 34 -8.35 7.49 -14.78
N ARG A 35 -8.70 7.47 -16.07
CA ARG A 35 -10.08 7.62 -16.54
C ARG A 35 -11.00 6.50 -16.09
N LYS A 36 -10.46 5.30 -15.80
CA LYS A 36 -11.27 4.14 -15.42
C LYS A 36 -12.02 4.35 -14.10
N ILE A 37 -11.51 5.20 -13.21
CA ILE A 37 -12.17 5.51 -11.92
C ILE A 37 -13.03 6.78 -11.93
N ALA A 38 -13.14 7.45 -13.08
CA ALA A 38 -13.83 8.73 -13.24
C ALA A 38 -15.24 8.75 -12.65
N ASP A 39 -16.06 7.76 -13.01
CA ASP A 39 -17.48 7.73 -12.63
C ASP A 39 -17.72 7.00 -11.30
N TYR A 40 -16.67 6.69 -10.55
CA TYR A 40 -16.81 6.03 -9.27
C TYR A 40 -17.44 6.97 -8.22
N GLU A 41 -18.56 6.55 -7.64
CA GLU A 41 -19.39 7.41 -6.78
C GLU A 41 -18.78 7.67 -5.41
N ARG A 42 -17.87 6.81 -4.92
CA ARG A 42 -17.17 7.07 -3.65
C ARG A 42 -15.90 7.89 -3.87
N PRO A 43 -15.47 8.67 -2.87
CA PRO A 43 -14.27 9.50 -2.99
C PRO A 43 -12.99 8.66 -3.15
N ALA A 44 -12.33 8.76 -4.29
CA ALA A 44 -11.12 8.01 -4.59
C ALA A 44 -10.14 8.81 -5.45
N LEU A 45 -8.86 8.59 -5.19
CA LEU A 45 -7.72 9.09 -5.97
C LEU A 45 -6.86 7.90 -6.41
N LEU A 46 -6.30 8.00 -7.61
CA LEU A 46 -5.36 7.04 -8.16
C LEU A 46 -4.02 7.73 -8.39
N PHE A 47 -2.96 7.17 -7.80
CA PHE A 47 -1.59 7.63 -7.95
C PHE A 47 -0.79 6.65 -8.80
N ASP A 48 0.07 7.18 -9.66
CA ASP A 48 1.02 6.37 -10.42
C ASP A 48 2.37 6.34 -9.71
N ALA A 49 2.67 5.25 -9.00
CA ALA A 49 3.89 5.14 -8.20
C ALA A 49 5.15 5.09 -9.09
N GLU A 50 5.04 4.69 -10.36
CA GLU A 50 6.22 4.58 -11.23
C GLU A 50 6.71 5.93 -11.78
N LEU A 51 5.83 6.93 -11.77
CA LEU A 51 6.16 8.29 -12.15
C LEU A 51 6.90 9.04 -11.03
N PRO A 52 7.82 9.97 -11.36
CA PRO A 52 8.46 10.84 -10.38
C PRO A 52 7.44 11.57 -9.50
N GLY A 53 7.61 11.45 -8.17
CA GLY A 53 6.75 12.10 -7.18
C GLY A 53 5.40 11.41 -6.90
N ALA A 54 5.07 10.31 -7.61
CA ALA A 54 3.79 9.61 -7.50
C ALA A 54 2.58 10.55 -7.69
N PRO A 55 2.44 11.19 -8.86
CA PRO A 55 1.36 12.13 -9.14
C PRO A 55 -0.01 11.43 -9.17
N ILE A 56 -1.04 12.21 -8.91
CA ILE A 56 -2.44 11.83 -9.11
C ILE A 56 -2.66 11.69 -10.62
N VAL A 57 -3.07 10.52 -11.05
CA VAL A 57 -3.43 10.22 -12.45
C VAL A 57 -4.90 9.94 -12.60
N GLY A 58 -5.66 9.75 -11.52
CA GLY A 58 -7.12 9.62 -11.58
C GLY A 58 -7.78 10.21 -10.33
N ALA A 59 -9.00 10.73 -10.52
CA ALA A 59 -9.86 11.17 -9.44
C ALA A 59 -11.31 10.78 -9.79
N SER A 60 -12.05 10.33 -8.79
CA SER A 60 -13.43 9.90 -8.96
C SER A 60 -14.43 11.04 -8.82
N ARG A 61 -15.64 10.86 -9.35
CA ARG A 61 -16.78 11.76 -9.14
C ARG A 61 -17.06 11.99 -7.66
N GLY A 62 -16.97 10.94 -6.84
CA GLY A 62 -17.13 11.06 -5.39
C GLY A 62 -16.08 11.99 -4.75
N PHE A 63 -14.86 12.03 -5.28
CA PHE A 63 -13.81 12.92 -4.78
C PHE A 63 -14.15 14.39 -5.07
N GLU A 64 -14.66 14.68 -6.27
CA GLU A 64 -15.11 16.02 -6.64
C GLU A 64 -16.27 16.48 -5.75
N GLN A 65 -17.24 15.60 -5.51
CA GLN A 65 -18.38 15.90 -4.61
C GLN A 65 -17.91 16.17 -3.17
N LEU A 66 -16.99 15.35 -2.65
CA LEU A 66 -16.50 15.49 -1.28
C LEU A 66 -15.67 16.77 -1.09
N THR A 67 -14.82 17.11 -2.05
CA THR A 67 -13.82 18.18 -1.89
C THR A 67 -14.18 19.49 -2.59
N GLY A 68 -15.11 19.45 -3.55
CA GLY A 68 -15.39 20.56 -4.48
C GLY A 68 -14.30 20.80 -5.52
N ARG A 69 -13.20 20.03 -5.51
CA ARG A 69 -12.11 20.17 -6.50
C ARG A 69 -12.47 19.38 -7.74
N SER A 70 -12.31 19.98 -8.92
CA SER A 70 -12.49 19.22 -10.16
C SER A 70 -11.34 18.24 -10.35
N ARG A 71 -11.62 17.10 -10.97
CA ARG A 71 -10.63 16.11 -11.38
C ARG A 71 -9.50 16.76 -12.16
N GLU A 72 -9.82 17.60 -13.14
CA GLU A 72 -8.85 18.22 -14.02
C GLU A 72 -7.87 19.12 -13.26
N SER A 73 -8.31 19.70 -12.13
CA SER A 73 -7.45 20.53 -11.27
C SER A 73 -6.44 19.72 -10.44
N VAL A 74 -6.71 18.43 -10.19
CA VAL A 74 -5.87 17.59 -9.33
C VAL A 74 -4.99 16.60 -10.10
N ILE A 75 -5.29 16.29 -11.37
CA ILE A 75 -4.41 15.46 -12.20
C ILE A 75 -3.01 16.11 -12.32
N GLY A 76 -1.96 15.31 -12.12
CA GLY A 76 -0.56 15.76 -12.10
C GLY A 76 -0.10 16.37 -10.78
N SER A 77 -1.01 16.67 -9.87
CA SER A 77 -0.68 17.10 -8.51
C SER A 77 -0.26 15.92 -7.63
N TYR A 78 0.32 16.22 -6.47
CA TYR A 78 0.69 15.22 -5.47
C TYR A 78 -0.39 15.07 -4.41
N TRP A 79 -0.30 14.01 -3.60
CA TRP A 79 -1.29 13.70 -2.55
C TRP A 79 -1.54 14.87 -1.58
N ARG A 80 -0.54 15.74 -1.36
CA ARG A 80 -0.65 16.93 -0.50
C ARG A 80 -1.70 17.96 -0.96
N ILE A 81 -2.19 17.88 -2.19
CA ILE A 81 -3.27 18.75 -2.68
C ILE A 81 -4.54 18.66 -1.80
N VAL A 82 -4.79 17.51 -1.16
CA VAL A 82 -5.93 17.31 -0.26
C VAL A 82 -5.73 17.94 1.12
N GLN A 83 -4.52 18.43 1.40
CA GLN A 83 -4.13 19.14 2.61
C GLN A 83 -3.79 20.62 2.34
N GLU A 84 -3.90 21.06 1.09
CA GLU A 84 -3.69 22.45 0.75
C GLU A 84 -4.63 23.35 1.58
N ASP A 85 -4.07 24.43 2.11
CA ASP A 85 -4.73 25.38 3.02
C ASP A 85 -5.26 24.79 4.33
N VAL A 86 -4.92 23.55 4.69
CA VAL A 86 -5.16 23.04 6.04
C VAL A 86 -4.18 23.69 7.00
N HIS A 87 -4.69 24.17 8.14
CA HIS A 87 -3.83 24.77 9.17
C HIS A 87 -2.76 23.78 9.64
N GLU A 88 -1.48 24.19 9.72
CA GLU A 88 -0.34 23.29 9.98
C GLU A 88 -0.54 22.42 11.23
N GLN A 89 -1.15 22.97 12.28
CA GLN A 89 -1.42 22.25 13.53
C GLN A 89 -2.40 21.08 13.38
N LEU A 90 -3.21 21.06 12.32
CA LEU A 90 -4.14 19.97 12.00
C LEU A 90 -3.51 18.91 11.09
N VAL A 91 -2.32 19.21 10.53
CA VAL A 91 -1.60 18.29 9.65
C VAL A 91 -0.79 17.30 10.49
N SER A 92 -1.18 16.02 10.41
CA SER A 92 -0.43 14.95 11.06
C SER A 92 0.88 14.69 10.31
N ARG A 93 2.01 15.10 10.91
CA ARG A 93 3.35 14.88 10.36
C ARG A 93 3.68 13.39 10.21
N SER A 94 3.26 12.55 11.16
CA SER A 94 3.48 11.10 11.10
C SER A 94 2.67 10.44 9.99
N ALA A 95 1.39 10.81 9.82
CA ALA A 95 0.59 10.31 8.70
C ALA A 95 1.18 10.74 7.35
N SER A 96 1.63 11.99 7.25
CA SER A 96 2.26 12.52 6.04
C SER A 96 3.54 11.75 5.67
N GLN A 97 4.38 11.45 6.66
CA GLN A 97 5.59 10.64 6.48
C GLN A 97 5.25 9.20 6.08
N ASP A 98 4.23 8.58 6.68
CA ASP A 98 3.81 7.21 6.38
C ASP A 98 3.24 7.10 4.95
N ILE A 99 2.49 8.12 4.48
CA ILE A 99 2.00 8.22 3.10
C ILE A 99 3.15 8.38 2.11
N ASP A 100 4.07 9.32 2.36
CA ASP A 100 5.26 9.49 1.52
C ASP A 100 6.08 8.18 1.46
N SER A 101 6.24 7.50 2.59
CA SER A 101 6.88 6.18 2.65
C SER A 101 6.11 5.13 1.87
N PHE A 102 4.78 5.08 1.98
CA PHE A 102 3.94 4.14 1.24
C PHE A 102 4.12 4.32 -0.27
N LEU A 103 3.92 5.55 -0.76
CA LEU A 103 4.06 5.89 -2.17
C LEU A 103 5.46 5.60 -2.69
N ARG A 104 6.51 5.92 -1.90
CA ARG A 104 7.90 5.60 -2.24
C ARG A 104 8.16 4.09 -2.32
N MET A 105 7.64 3.31 -1.38
CA MET A 105 7.86 1.87 -1.34
C MET A 105 7.10 1.15 -2.47
N ALA A 106 5.94 1.68 -2.89
CA ALA A 106 5.21 1.17 -4.05
C ALA A 106 6.00 1.29 -5.36
N ARG A 107 7.03 2.15 -5.41
CA ARG A 107 7.93 2.30 -6.57
C ARG A 107 9.07 1.30 -6.59
N MET A 108 9.24 0.52 -5.52
CA MET A 108 10.34 -0.43 -5.44
C MET A 108 10.21 -1.48 -6.54
N TRP A 109 11.35 -1.85 -7.11
CA TRP A 109 11.41 -2.91 -8.12
C TRP A 109 10.91 -4.24 -7.53
N ASN A 110 10.19 -5.01 -8.34
CA ASN A 110 9.63 -6.32 -7.98
C ASN A 110 8.66 -6.31 -6.78
N VAL A 111 7.98 -5.20 -6.47
CA VAL A 111 6.88 -5.23 -5.50
C VAL A 111 5.73 -6.05 -6.05
N ASN A 112 5.31 -7.07 -5.30
CA ASN A 112 4.17 -7.91 -5.65
C ASN A 112 2.90 -7.53 -4.90
N SER A 113 3.03 -7.26 -3.60
CA SER A 113 1.94 -6.77 -2.77
C SER A 113 2.50 -5.98 -1.60
N MET A 114 1.73 -5.01 -1.13
CA MET A 114 2.02 -4.26 0.08
C MET A 114 0.80 -4.29 0.97
N ALA A 115 1.04 -4.33 2.28
CA ALA A 115 -0.03 -4.18 3.24
C ALA A 115 -0.65 -2.79 3.13
N ASP A 116 -1.97 -2.74 3.21
CA ASP A 116 -2.73 -1.50 3.19
C ASP A 116 -2.29 -0.55 4.33
N ALA A 117 -2.43 0.75 4.10
CA ALA A 117 -2.16 1.78 5.08
C ALA A 117 -3.38 2.68 5.29
N THR A 118 -3.79 2.84 6.54
CA THR A 118 -4.95 3.67 6.90
C THR A 118 -4.52 4.88 7.70
N HIS A 119 -4.96 6.06 7.29
CA HIS A 119 -4.62 7.34 7.89
C HIS A 119 -5.85 8.22 8.10
N VAL A 120 -5.95 8.86 9.27
CA VAL A 120 -6.90 9.95 9.49
C VAL A 120 -6.14 11.25 9.32
N MET A 121 -6.65 12.13 8.47
CA MET A 121 -6.03 13.42 8.18
C MET A 121 -7.08 14.52 8.11
N ALA A 122 -6.69 15.75 8.42
CA ALA A 122 -7.49 16.91 8.10
C ALA A 122 -7.36 17.23 6.61
N SER A 123 -8.48 17.62 6.00
CA SER A 123 -8.60 18.01 4.60
C SER A 123 -9.45 19.27 4.50
N ARG A 124 -9.35 19.95 3.36
CA ARG A 124 -10.08 21.19 3.10
C ARG A 124 -10.82 21.13 1.76
N ARG A 125 -12.08 21.56 1.75
CA ARG A 125 -12.88 21.72 0.54
C ARG A 125 -12.58 23.06 -0.14
N VAL A 126 -12.98 23.19 -1.40
CA VAL A 126 -12.83 24.45 -2.17
C VAL A 126 -13.62 25.61 -1.55
N ASP A 127 -14.73 25.33 -0.87
CA ASP A 127 -15.51 26.35 -0.13
C ASP A 127 -14.81 26.84 1.16
N GLY A 128 -13.63 26.31 1.47
CA GLY A 128 -12.83 26.66 2.63
C GLY A 128 -13.19 25.88 3.90
N SER A 129 -14.22 25.03 3.89
CA SER A 129 -14.58 24.18 5.02
C SER A 129 -13.52 23.10 5.26
N SER A 130 -13.22 22.83 6.53
CA SER A 130 -12.29 21.77 6.94
C SER A 130 -13.06 20.55 7.41
N PHE A 131 -12.57 19.36 7.08
CA PHE A 131 -13.12 18.10 7.52
C PHE A 131 -12.00 17.11 7.86
N SER A 132 -12.34 16.01 8.54
CA SER A 132 -11.39 14.92 8.74
C SER A 132 -11.74 13.79 7.81
N CYS A 133 -10.74 13.27 7.11
CA CYS A 133 -10.89 12.18 6.17
C CYS A 133 -10.07 10.98 6.64
N ARG A 134 -10.70 9.81 6.66
CA ARG A 134 -10.01 8.53 6.72
C ARG A 134 -9.62 8.14 5.30
N ASN A 135 -8.34 7.90 5.09
CA ASN A 135 -7.74 7.52 3.83
C ASN A 135 -7.25 6.09 3.95
N LEU A 136 -7.63 5.23 3.01
CA LEU A 136 -7.09 3.88 2.85
C LEU A 136 -6.23 3.84 1.59
N PHE A 137 -4.95 3.55 1.75
CA PHE A 137 -3.99 3.38 0.67
C PHE A 137 -3.76 1.89 0.40
N ARG A 138 -3.97 1.49 -0.86
CA ARG A 138 -3.72 0.13 -1.35
C ARG A 138 -2.84 0.18 -2.58
N SER A 139 -1.83 -0.69 -2.62
CA SER A 139 -1.05 -0.92 -3.85
C SER A 139 -1.82 -1.87 -4.75
N VAL A 140 -1.99 -1.52 -6.02
CA VAL A 140 -2.67 -2.33 -7.02
C VAL A 140 -1.82 -2.39 -8.28
N LYS A 141 -1.82 -3.54 -8.95
CA LYS A 141 -1.10 -3.73 -10.21
C LYS A 141 -2.08 -3.56 -11.36
N ALA A 142 -1.84 -2.62 -12.27
CA ALA A 142 -2.58 -2.58 -13.52
C ALA A 142 -2.03 -3.63 -14.50
N GLU A 143 -2.93 -4.35 -15.17
CA GLU A 143 -2.56 -5.21 -16.29
C GLU A 143 -2.06 -4.38 -17.49
N GLU A 144 -1.03 -4.88 -18.18
CA GLU A 144 -0.64 -4.47 -19.54
C GLU A 144 -0.39 -2.97 -19.80
N TRP A 145 0.29 -2.26 -18.88
CA TRP A 145 0.88 -0.96 -19.21
C TRP A 145 2.39 -1.08 -19.46
N SER A 146 2.79 -1.10 -20.73
CA SER A 146 4.17 -0.80 -21.12
C SER A 146 4.27 0.70 -21.41
N SER A 147 4.78 1.49 -20.46
CA SER A 147 5.13 2.88 -20.77
C SER A 147 6.10 2.93 -21.95
N PRO A 148 5.97 3.87 -22.89
CA PRO A 148 6.95 4.05 -23.97
C PRO A 148 8.37 4.16 -23.38
N GLY A 149 9.24 3.19 -23.69
CA GLY A 149 10.61 3.16 -23.19
C GLY A 149 10.85 2.42 -21.86
N ARG A 150 9.83 1.85 -21.22
CA ARG A 150 10.01 0.92 -20.09
C ARG A 150 9.39 -0.44 -20.40
N LYS A 151 10.22 -1.48 -20.46
CA LYS A 151 9.81 -2.88 -20.35
C LYS A 151 9.53 -3.23 -18.89
N SER A 152 8.72 -2.44 -18.19
CA SER A 152 8.18 -2.91 -16.92
C SER A 152 7.07 -3.88 -17.27
N GLU A 153 7.20 -5.14 -16.84
CA GLU A 153 6.13 -6.13 -17.03
C GLU A 153 4.91 -5.83 -16.15
N ARG A 154 5.01 -4.89 -15.19
CA ARG A 154 3.97 -4.63 -14.19
C ARG A 154 3.98 -3.16 -13.76
N HIS A 155 2.84 -2.49 -13.88
CA HIS A 155 2.65 -1.08 -13.51
C HIS A 155 2.02 -0.99 -12.12
N MET A 156 2.76 -0.45 -11.14
CA MET A 156 2.25 -0.29 -9.78
C MET A 156 1.51 1.04 -9.59
N LEU A 157 0.24 0.95 -9.22
CA LEU A 157 -0.60 2.08 -8.86
C LEU A 157 -0.88 2.06 -7.36
N VAL A 158 -1.21 3.22 -6.82
CA VAL A 158 -1.72 3.35 -5.46
C VAL A 158 -3.10 3.95 -5.50
N LEU A 159 -4.07 3.21 -4.97
CA LEU A 159 -5.43 3.65 -4.79
C LEU A 159 -5.58 4.24 -3.39
N ALA A 160 -6.09 5.47 -3.29
CA ALA A 160 -6.49 6.06 -2.02
C ALA A 160 -8.00 6.29 -2.01
N VAL A 161 -8.71 5.62 -1.11
CA VAL A 161 -10.16 5.84 -0.91
C VAL A 161 -10.37 6.67 0.34
N GLN A 162 -11.30 7.62 0.25
CA GLN A 162 -11.54 8.67 1.22
C GLN A 162 -12.96 8.55 1.80
N ALA A 163 -13.06 8.57 3.13
CA ALA A 163 -14.33 8.68 3.85
C ALA A 163 -14.26 9.84 4.83
N GLU A 164 -15.29 10.68 4.85
CA GLU A 164 -15.42 11.72 5.88
C GLU A 164 -15.70 11.05 7.24
N VAL A 165 -15.02 11.54 8.28
CA VAL A 165 -15.17 11.03 9.64
C VAL A 165 -16.08 11.98 10.40
N GLU A 166 -17.27 11.50 10.76
CA GLU A 166 -18.21 12.26 11.60
C GLU A 166 -17.59 12.58 12.96
N GLN A 167 -17.93 13.74 13.55
CA GLN A 167 -17.31 14.21 14.79
C GLN A 167 -17.45 13.23 15.96
N ALA A 168 -18.54 12.46 16.04
CA ALA A 168 -18.75 11.44 17.06
C ALA A 168 -17.77 10.26 16.90
N GLU A 169 -17.51 9.85 15.66
CA GLU A 169 -16.55 8.80 15.36
C GLU A 169 -15.11 9.23 15.68
N LYS A 170 -14.76 10.52 15.59
CA LYS A 170 -13.40 11.00 15.90
C LYS A 170 -12.94 10.64 17.32
N VAL A 171 -13.86 10.62 18.28
CA VAL A 171 -13.58 10.27 19.68
C VAL A 171 -13.35 8.76 19.84
N GLN A 172 -14.13 7.93 19.13
CA GLN A 172 -13.98 6.48 19.14
C GLN A 172 -12.79 5.98 18.29
N LEU A 173 -12.50 6.61 17.15
CA LEU A 173 -11.37 6.26 16.27
C LEU A 173 -10.01 6.37 16.95
N GLN A 174 -9.85 7.32 17.87
CA GLN A 174 -8.62 7.43 18.65
C GLN A 174 -8.43 6.22 19.58
N GLN A 175 -9.50 5.48 19.86
CA GLN A 175 -9.52 4.38 20.82
C GLN A 175 -9.61 2.99 20.15
N SER A 176 -10.26 2.84 18.98
CA SER A 176 -10.31 1.56 18.25
C SER A 176 -9.73 1.67 16.83
N LYS A 177 -8.46 1.27 16.68
CA LYS A 177 -7.90 0.94 15.35
C LYS A 177 -8.50 -0.35 14.77
N ALA A 178 -9.16 -1.17 15.59
CA ALA A 178 -9.54 -2.52 15.26
C ALA A 178 -10.82 -2.61 14.40
N ASP A 179 -11.86 -1.82 14.65
CA ASP A 179 -13.21 -2.10 14.12
C ASP A 179 -13.57 -1.35 12.84
N PHE A 180 -12.62 -1.22 11.92
CA PHE A 180 -12.94 -0.65 10.63
C PHE A 180 -13.50 -1.71 9.68
N ASP A 181 -14.73 -1.47 9.22
CA ASP A 181 -15.34 -2.23 8.16
C ASP A 181 -14.76 -1.80 6.80
N LEU A 182 -13.78 -2.56 6.30
CA LEU A 182 -13.19 -2.34 4.97
C LEU A 182 -14.22 -2.47 3.84
N ASP A 183 -15.38 -3.09 4.10
CA ASP A 183 -16.45 -3.25 3.12
C ASP A 183 -17.04 -1.89 2.70
N CYS A 184 -16.88 -0.85 3.53
CA CYS A 184 -17.33 0.50 3.19
C CYS A 184 -16.54 1.15 2.04
N PHE A 185 -15.43 0.56 1.58
CA PHE A 185 -14.63 1.10 0.49
C PHE A 185 -14.78 0.39 -0.86
N ASP A 186 -15.44 -0.78 -0.94
CA ASP A 186 -15.67 -1.55 -2.18
C ASP A 186 -14.44 -1.54 -3.10
N LEU A 187 -13.30 -1.90 -2.50
CA LEU A 187 -11.98 -1.83 -3.15
C LEU A 187 -11.86 -2.84 -4.27
N ASP A 188 -12.58 -3.96 -4.18
CA ASP A 188 -12.55 -5.01 -5.18
C ASP A 188 -13.17 -4.51 -6.48
N LYS A 189 -14.30 -3.78 -6.40
CA LYS A 189 -14.85 -3.09 -7.57
C LYS A 189 -13.89 -2.06 -8.16
N LEU A 190 -13.23 -1.26 -7.33
CA LEU A 190 -12.22 -0.30 -7.83
C LEU A 190 -11.03 -1.00 -8.50
N THR A 191 -10.59 -2.11 -7.93
CA THR A 191 -9.50 -2.95 -8.44
C THR A 191 -9.91 -3.60 -9.77
N GLU A 192 -11.14 -4.09 -9.88
CA GLU A 192 -11.73 -4.58 -11.13
C GLU A 192 -11.83 -3.46 -12.19
N MET A 193 -12.29 -2.27 -11.80
CA MET A 193 -12.43 -1.12 -12.70
C MET A 193 -11.11 -0.72 -13.34
N ILE A 194 -9.99 -0.78 -12.61
CA ILE A 194 -8.66 -0.50 -13.18
C ILE A 194 -8.10 -1.66 -14.02
N GLY A 195 -8.78 -2.80 -14.05
CA GLY A 195 -8.32 -4.03 -14.71
C GLY A 195 -7.23 -4.74 -13.93
N ALA A 196 -7.22 -4.61 -12.60
CA ALA A 196 -6.34 -5.36 -11.74
C ALA A 196 -7.09 -6.63 -11.31
N ASP A 197 -6.55 -7.81 -11.64
CA ASP A 197 -7.13 -9.07 -11.17
C ASP A 197 -6.28 -9.63 -10.01
N PRO A 198 -6.74 -9.54 -8.75
CA PRO A 198 -6.01 -10.09 -7.62
C PRO A 198 -5.99 -11.63 -7.60
N THR A 199 -6.84 -12.29 -8.38
CA THR A 199 -7.10 -13.75 -8.31
C THR A 199 -6.45 -14.56 -9.43
N LYS A 200 -6.10 -13.94 -10.57
CA LYS A 200 -5.61 -14.65 -11.76
C LYS A 200 -4.14 -15.08 -11.75
N GLU A 201 -3.29 -14.61 -10.84
CA GLU A 201 -1.87 -15.05 -10.81
C GLU A 201 -1.77 -16.51 -10.30
N LEU A 202 -2.04 -17.52 -11.13
CA LEU A 202 -1.96 -18.97 -10.84
C LEU A 202 -0.79 -19.33 -9.89
N TRP A 203 -1.15 -19.80 -8.70
CA TRP A 203 -0.31 -19.90 -7.51
C TRP A 203 0.41 -21.25 -7.42
N SER A 204 0.34 -22.06 -8.47
CA SER A 204 0.77 -23.45 -8.45
C SER A 204 2.30 -23.55 -8.49
N ASP A 205 2.87 -24.10 -7.42
CA ASP A 205 4.23 -24.65 -7.27
C ASP A 205 5.34 -23.84 -6.60
N MET A 206 5.13 -22.61 -6.12
CA MET A 206 6.23 -21.87 -5.47
C MET A 206 6.17 -21.85 -3.94
N SER A 207 7.33 -22.05 -3.31
CA SER A 207 7.57 -21.75 -1.89
C SER A 207 7.54 -20.24 -1.66
N ALA A 208 6.34 -19.68 -1.57
CA ALA A 208 6.06 -18.25 -1.47
C ALA A 208 5.47 -17.88 -0.11
N PHE A 209 5.56 -16.59 0.23
CA PHE A 209 4.80 -15.98 1.31
C PHE A 209 3.35 -15.75 0.89
N TYR A 210 2.44 -15.93 1.83
CA TYR A 210 1.01 -15.75 1.64
C TYR A 210 0.71 -14.29 1.29
N PRO A 211 0.08 -14.00 0.14
CA PRO A 211 0.16 -12.69 -0.49
C PRO A 211 -0.81 -11.65 0.06
N ALA A 212 -1.93 -12.10 0.63
CA ALA A 212 -2.93 -11.23 1.24
C ALA A 212 -3.88 -12.04 2.11
N PRO A 213 -4.32 -11.51 3.25
CA PRO A 213 -4.02 -10.17 3.75
C PRO A 213 -2.69 -10.09 4.50
N LEU A 214 -2.03 -8.93 4.38
CA LEU A 214 -0.71 -8.67 4.96
C LEU A 214 -0.82 -7.82 6.23
N SER A 215 0.08 -8.06 7.18
CA SER A 215 0.27 -7.16 8.34
C SER A 215 0.73 -5.77 7.90
N SER A 216 0.27 -4.71 8.57
CA SER A 216 0.31 -3.28 8.14
C SER A 216 1.66 -2.68 7.67
N LYS A 217 2.78 -3.35 7.94
CA LYS A 217 4.13 -2.94 7.52
C LYS A 217 4.82 -4.00 6.67
N CYS A 218 4.10 -4.97 6.11
CA CYS A 218 4.67 -5.99 5.24
C CYS A 218 4.65 -5.56 3.77
N ILE A 219 5.74 -5.86 3.06
CA ILE A 219 5.87 -5.74 1.62
C ILE A 219 6.38 -7.09 1.11
N LEU A 220 5.72 -7.65 0.09
CA LEU A 220 6.16 -8.84 -0.59
C LEU A 220 6.78 -8.49 -1.94
N LEU A 221 7.91 -9.13 -2.22
CA LEU A 221 8.76 -8.86 -3.37
C LEU A 221 9.06 -10.16 -4.12
N ASN A 222 9.54 -10.03 -5.36
CA ASN A 222 10.12 -11.12 -6.15
C ASN A 222 9.19 -12.33 -6.29
N GLN A 223 7.96 -12.10 -6.77
CA GLN A 223 6.93 -13.15 -6.85
C GLN A 223 6.66 -13.78 -5.49
N TRP A 224 6.56 -12.92 -4.47
CA TRP A 224 6.29 -13.29 -3.08
C TRP A 224 7.31 -14.25 -2.46
N SER A 225 8.50 -14.44 -3.06
CA SER A 225 9.56 -15.26 -2.47
C SER A 225 10.35 -14.50 -1.41
N SER A 226 10.26 -13.16 -1.40
CA SER A 226 10.94 -12.28 -0.47
C SER A 226 9.91 -11.42 0.25
N CYS A 227 10.16 -11.13 1.52
CA CYS A 227 9.38 -10.17 2.28
C CYS A 227 10.30 -9.14 2.93
N MET A 228 9.80 -7.91 3.07
CA MET A 228 10.49 -6.87 3.82
C MET A 228 9.51 -6.07 4.67
N ARG A 229 10.05 -5.41 5.67
CA ARG A 229 9.33 -4.47 6.50
C ARG A 229 9.34 -3.08 5.89
N ARG A 230 8.18 -2.46 5.79
CA ARG A 230 7.97 -1.03 5.49
C ARG A 230 8.43 -0.21 6.69
N GLU A 231 9.26 0.80 6.43
CA GLU A 231 9.81 1.70 7.45
C GLU A 231 10.56 1.00 8.61
N PRO A 232 11.55 0.14 8.31
CA PRO A 232 12.21 -0.65 9.35
C PRO A 232 13.02 0.21 10.33
N HIS A 233 13.25 1.49 10.03
CA HIS A 233 13.91 2.44 10.93
C HIS A 233 12.95 3.10 11.96
N GLN A 234 11.63 2.99 11.77
CA GLN A 234 10.65 3.69 12.61
C GLN A 234 9.87 2.73 13.52
N VAL A 235 9.36 1.63 12.96
CA VAL A 235 8.43 0.76 13.68
C VAL A 235 9.00 -0.66 13.78
N PRO A 236 9.25 -1.18 15.01
CA PRO A 236 9.83 -2.50 15.16
C PRO A 236 8.85 -3.67 15.04
N ARG A 237 7.55 -3.39 14.92
CA ARG A 237 6.45 -4.40 14.88
C ARG A 237 5.60 -4.24 13.61
N GLY A 238 4.62 -5.13 13.43
CA GLY A 238 3.64 -5.03 12.33
C GLY A 238 4.09 -5.62 10.98
N CYS A 239 5.12 -6.48 10.97
CA CYS A 239 5.55 -7.21 9.76
C CYS A 239 5.65 -8.70 10.09
N ILE A 240 4.51 -9.37 10.02
CA ILE A 240 4.32 -10.81 10.12
C ILE A 240 3.94 -11.32 8.72
N THR A 241 4.57 -12.42 8.31
CA THR A 241 4.29 -13.15 7.07
C THR A 241 4.11 -14.62 7.38
N MET A 242 3.41 -15.31 6.50
CA MET A 242 3.15 -16.76 6.59
C MET A 242 3.48 -17.41 5.25
N SER A 243 3.70 -18.73 5.23
CA SER A 243 3.82 -19.45 3.97
C SER A 243 2.46 -19.57 3.29
N SER A 244 2.44 -19.52 1.96
CA SER A 244 1.21 -19.73 1.18
C SER A 244 0.71 -21.16 1.25
N ASN A 245 1.64 -22.11 1.41
CA ASN A 245 1.36 -23.54 1.46
C ASN A 245 1.62 -24.08 2.87
N PRO A 246 0.82 -25.05 3.36
CA PRO A 246 1.13 -25.81 4.54
C PRO A 246 2.49 -26.50 4.39
N ILE A 247 3.31 -26.44 5.44
CA ILE A 247 4.57 -27.18 5.47
C ILE A 247 4.24 -28.65 5.73
N VAL A 248 4.55 -29.52 4.78
CA VAL A 248 4.35 -30.96 4.91
C VAL A 248 5.58 -31.59 5.57
N ALA A 249 5.36 -32.47 6.55
CA ALA A 249 6.45 -33.21 7.17
C ALA A 249 7.12 -34.12 6.15
N SER A 250 8.45 -34.03 6.06
CA SER A 250 9.25 -35.00 5.34
C SER A 250 9.38 -36.27 6.18
N ALA A 251 9.30 -37.43 5.51
CA ALA A 251 9.37 -38.75 6.16
C ALA A 251 10.61 -38.92 7.06
N ASN A 252 11.72 -38.26 6.72
CA ASN A 252 13.01 -38.46 7.38
C ASN A 252 13.49 -37.24 8.20
N SER A 253 12.82 -36.09 8.09
CA SER A 253 13.33 -34.83 8.67
C SER A 253 12.26 -33.99 9.37
N GLY A 254 11.03 -34.48 9.49
CA GLY A 254 9.92 -33.74 10.10
C GLY A 254 9.57 -32.46 9.31
N PHE A 255 9.03 -31.47 10.02
CA PHE A 255 8.73 -30.15 9.47
C PHE A 255 9.98 -29.27 9.46
N PHE A 256 10.32 -28.71 8.31
CA PHE A 256 11.36 -27.70 8.22
C PHE A 256 11.00 -26.65 7.18
N PHE A 257 11.49 -25.43 7.40
CA PHE A 257 11.50 -24.37 6.39
C PHE A 257 12.83 -23.63 6.49
N LYS A 258 13.21 -22.95 5.41
CA LYS A 258 14.45 -22.19 5.34
C LYS A 258 14.12 -20.78 4.89
N ILE A 259 14.64 -19.80 5.64
CA ILE A 259 14.64 -18.41 5.21
C ILE A 259 16.08 -17.92 5.08
N ARG A 260 16.29 -16.93 4.22
CA ARG A 260 17.54 -16.20 4.09
C ARG A 260 17.29 -14.74 4.47
N VAL A 261 18.07 -14.22 5.41
CA VAL A 261 18.06 -12.79 5.72
C VAL A 261 18.91 -12.08 4.69
N GLU A 262 18.28 -11.34 3.77
CA GLU A 262 18.99 -10.69 2.66
C GLU A 262 19.65 -9.37 3.07
N LYS A 263 18.98 -8.58 3.92
CA LYS A 263 19.49 -7.31 4.44
C LYS A 263 18.98 -7.06 5.84
N THR A 264 19.83 -6.48 6.68
CA THR A 264 19.47 -5.93 7.99
C THR A 264 19.89 -4.47 8.05
N LEU A 265 19.14 -3.66 8.79
CA LEU A 265 19.59 -2.31 9.12
C LEU A 265 20.58 -2.38 10.30
N PRO A 266 21.56 -1.45 10.39
CA PRO A 266 22.51 -1.40 11.51
C PRO A 266 21.83 -1.29 12.89
N THR A 267 20.66 -0.64 12.94
CA THR A 267 19.83 -0.51 14.15
C THR A 267 19.21 -1.83 14.63
N TRP A 268 19.31 -2.90 13.83
CA TRP A 268 18.71 -4.21 14.08
C TRP A 268 19.75 -5.32 14.30
N THR A 269 21.03 -4.97 14.46
CA THR A 269 22.15 -5.92 14.51
C THR A 269 22.05 -6.98 15.61
N SER A 270 21.24 -6.76 16.65
CA SER A 270 21.01 -7.71 17.75
C SER A 270 19.69 -8.46 17.69
N ARG A 271 18.87 -8.28 16.63
CA ARG A 271 17.52 -8.86 16.56
C ARG A 271 17.29 -9.54 15.22
N LEU A 272 17.16 -10.87 15.27
CA LEU A 272 16.70 -11.67 14.15
C LEU A 272 15.16 -11.69 14.11
N PRO A 273 14.55 -11.98 12.94
CA PRO A 273 13.12 -12.24 12.87
C PRO A 273 12.72 -13.40 13.79
N TYR A 274 11.55 -13.29 14.41
CA TYR A 274 10.93 -14.43 15.07
C TYR A 274 10.40 -15.40 14.03
N LEU A 275 10.67 -16.68 14.24
CA LEU A 275 10.31 -17.77 13.33
C LEU A 275 9.58 -18.84 14.12
N GLY A 276 8.60 -19.48 13.49
CA GLY A 276 7.83 -20.53 14.13
C GLY A 276 6.84 -21.19 13.16
N PHE A 277 6.01 -22.04 13.73
CA PHE A 277 4.92 -22.70 13.04
C PHE A 277 3.60 -22.28 13.69
N THR A 278 2.52 -22.37 12.92
CA THR A 278 1.15 -22.26 13.43
C THR A 278 0.31 -23.35 12.78
N CYS A 279 -0.69 -23.84 13.51
CA CYS A 279 -1.68 -24.77 12.98
C CYS A 279 -2.85 -24.05 12.29
N LYS A 280 -2.89 -22.71 12.38
CA LYS A 280 -3.94 -21.89 11.79
C LYS A 280 -3.56 -21.47 10.38
N PRO A 281 -4.45 -21.63 9.40
CA PRO A 281 -4.21 -21.12 8.05
C PRO A 281 -4.16 -19.58 8.07
N PRO A 282 -3.42 -18.94 7.15
CA PRO A 282 -3.28 -17.48 7.12
C PRO A 282 -4.61 -16.70 7.15
N GLU A 283 -5.64 -17.23 6.52
CA GLU A 283 -7.01 -16.70 6.46
C GLU A 283 -7.64 -16.61 7.86
N GLU A 284 -7.48 -17.66 8.66
CA GLU A 284 -7.98 -17.69 10.05
C GLU A 284 -7.19 -16.72 10.93
N VAL A 285 -5.86 -16.72 10.83
CA VAL A 285 -5.01 -15.77 11.59
C VAL A 285 -5.38 -14.31 11.28
N HIS A 286 -5.75 -14.04 10.02
CA HIS A 286 -6.26 -12.74 9.64
C HIS A 286 -7.65 -12.44 10.20
N ALA A 287 -8.61 -13.35 10.05
CA ALA A 287 -9.97 -13.17 10.55
C ALA A 287 -9.99 -12.89 12.06
N GLU A 288 -9.07 -13.53 12.80
CA GLU A 288 -8.89 -13.33 14.23
C GLU A 288 -8.11 -12.06 14.59
N ARG A 289 -7.65 -11.28 13.59
CA ARG A 289 -6.85 -10.06 13.75
C ARG A 289 -5.61 -10.24 14.64
N CYS A 290 -5.07 -11.46 14.72
CA CYS A 290 -3.92 -11.81 15.55
C CYS A 290 -2.63 -11.03 15.17
N PHE A 291 -2.62 -10.39 14.00
CA PHE A 291 -1.53 -9.52 13.55
C PHE A 291 -1.50 -8.13 14.20
N PHE A 292 -2.60 -7.70 14.82
CA PHE A 292 -2.79 -6.35 15.33
C PHE A 292 -2.66 -6.28 16.86
N GLY A 293 -1.45 -6.51 17.35
CA GLY A 293 -0.91 -5.72 18.47
C GLY A 293 -1.49 -5.87 19.88
N ASP A 294 -2.46 -6.74 20.15
CA ASP A 294 -2.97 -6.91 21.53
C ASP A 294 -2.28 -8.01 22.33
N LEU A 295 -1.31 -8.74 21.77
CA LEU A 295 -0.47 -9.62 22.59
C LEU A 295 0.46 -8.77 23.47
N PRO A 296 0.24 -8.72 24.80
CA PRO A 296 1.12 -8.01 25.69
C PRO A 296 2.44 -8.78 25.73
N HIS A 297 3.53 -8.11 25.36
CA HIS A 297 4.91 -8.58 25.61
C HIS A 297 5.39 -9.86 24.88
N ALA A 298 5.39 -9.82 23.55
CA ALA A 298 6.42 -10.53 22.77
C ALA A 298 7.50 -9.55 22.26
#